data_AF-A0A2U8X2B8-F1
#
_entry.id   AF-A0A2U8X2B8-F1
#
_cell.length_a   1.000
_cell.length_b   1.000
_cell.length_c   1.000
_cell.angle_alpha   90.00
_cell.angle_beta   90.00
_cell.angle_gamma   90.00
#
_symmetry.space_group_name_H-M   'P 1'
#
loop_
_entity.id
_entity.type
_entity.pdbx_description
1 polymer ?
#
loop_
_entity_poly.entity_id
_entity_poly.type
_entity_poly.pdbx_seq_one_letter_code
_entity_poly.pdbx_strand_id
1 'polypeptide(L)'
;MSYRKPGLALAALLALAACQSKPAVPPPAALGPVAALPAGALPAGTGCGPAIARTQAVVESDVATGNLNAPVGKRFSADLANASNACAAGRDSEALRLLAAAKARYGYP
;
A
#
# COMPACT_ATOMS: atom_id res chain seq x y z
N MET A 1 -18.50 48.27 13.79
CA MET A 1 -18.94 47.26 14.78
C MET A 1 -18.87 45.90 14.10
N SER A 2 -17.69 45.31 13.87
CA SER A 2 -16.98 44.37 14.76
C SER A 2 -17.87 43.54 15.67
N TYR A 3 -18.22 42.32 15.26
CA TYR A 3 -18.26 41.16 16.16
C TYR A 3 -17.80 39.89 15.42
N ARG A 4 -16.63 39.39 15.82
CA ARG A 4 -16.07 38.07 15.50
C ARG A 4 -16.84 37.00 16.30
N LYS A 5 -17.10 35.83 15.70
CA LYS A 5 -17.37 34.58 16.45
C LYS A 5 -16.64 33.39 15.80
N PRO A 6 -15.40 33.08 16.22
CA PRO A 6 -14.74 31.81 15.95
C PRO A 6 -15.16 30.84 17.06
N GLY A 7 -16.10 29.93 16.79
CA GLY A 7 -16.65 29.10 17.87
C GLY A 7 -17.37 27.83 17.46
N LEU A 8 -17.19 27.36 16.22
CA LEU A 8 -17.88 26.16 15.72
C LEU A 8 -16.94 25.18 15.01
N ALA A 9 -15.66 25.16 15.42
CA ALA A 9 -14.62 24.33 14.80
C ALA A 9 -14.08 23.21 15.70
N LEU A 10 -14.73 22.89 16.83
CA LEU A 10 -14.13 22.00 17.84
C LEU A 10 -15.09 20.97 18.47
N ALA A 11 -15.98 20.36 17.67
CA ALA A 11 -16.88 19.32 18.19
C ALA A 11 -17.08 18.09 17.28
N ALA A 12 -16.42 18.00 16.11
CA ALA A 12 -16.62 16.90 15.17
C ALA A 12 -15.51 15.82 15.17
N LEU A 13 -14.50 15.93 16.05
CA LEU A 13 -13.29 15.09 16.01
C LEU A 13 -13.25 13.92 17.01
N LEU A 14 -14.33 13.62 17.73
CA LEU A 14 -14.32 12.60 18.82
C LEU A 14 -15.17 11.34 18.56
N ALA A 15 -15.77 11.16 17.37
CA ALA A 15 -16.72 10.08 17.13
C ALA A 15 -16.19 8.88 16.32
N LEU A 16 -14.87 8.78 16.05
CA LEU A 16 -14.32 7.73 15.18
C LEU A 16 -13.34 6.75 15.87
N ALA A 17 -13.45 6.57 17.19
CA ALA A 17 -12.52 5.75 17.97
C ALA A 17 -13.16 4.55 18.71
N ALA A 18 -14.26 3.97 18.19
CA ALA A 18 -14.85 2.78 18.82
C ALA A 18 -15.49 1.78 17.82
N CYS A 19 -14.67 1.18 16.95
CA CYS A 19 -14.98 -0.12 16.36
C CYS A 19 -13.91 -1.12 16.80
N GLN A 20 -14.06 -1.67 18.01
CA GLN A 20 -13.31 -2.84 18.46
C GLN A 20 -14.05 -4.10 17.97
N SER A 21 -13.63 -4.64 16.84
CA SER A 21 -14.09 -5.94 16.35
C SER A 21 -13.58 -7.04 17.29
N LYS A 22 -14.48 -7.63 18.08
CA LYS A 22 -14.18 -8.85 18.84
C LYS A 22 -13.92 -10.01 17.85
N PRO A 23 -12.82 -10.77 17.96
CA PRO A 23 -12.70 -12.03 17.23
C PRO A 23 -13.67 -13.04 17.84
N ALA A 24 -14.64 -13.51 17.06
CA ALA A 24 -15.39 -14.71 17.41
C ALA A 24 -14.49 -15.92 17.15
N VAL A 25 -14.15 -16.67 18.19
CA VAL A 25 -13.49 -17.98 18.06
C VAL A 25 -14.53 -18.97 17.51
N PRO A 26 -14.34 -19.54 16.31
CA PRO A 26 -15.20 -20.61 15.83
C PRO A 26 -14.86 -21.91 16.58
N PRO A 27 -15.84 -22.81 16.81
CA PRO A 27 -15.58 -24.12 17.39
C PRO A 27 -14.71 -24.97 16.43
N PRO A 28 -13.90 -25.90 16.94
CA PRO A 28 -13.08 -26.76 16.10
C PRO A 28 -13.97 -27.70 15.28
N ALA A 29 -14.06 -27.45 13.98
CA ALA A 29 -14.67 -28.36 13.02
C ALA A 29 -13.62 -29.39 12.55
N ALA A 30 -14.04 -30.66 12.48
CA ALA A 30 -13.18 -31.79 12.12
C ALA A 30 -12.57 -31.63 10.71
N LEU A 31 -11.28 -31.97 10.60
CA LEU A 31 -10.46 -31.84 9.40
C LEU A 31 -10.82 -32.94 8.37
N GLY A 32 -11.53 -32.57 7.31
CA GLY A 32 -11.49 -33.27 6.02
C GLY A 32 -10.43 -32.64 5.10
N PRO A 33 -9.92 -33.35 4.07
CA PRO A 33 -8.90 -32.81 3.18
C PRO A 33 -9.51 -31.70 2.32
N VAL A 34 -9.27 -30.45 2.70
CA VAL A 34 -9.64 -29.28 1.92
C VAL A 34 -8.57 -29.04 0.86
N ALA A 35 -8.97 -29.09 -0.41
CA ALA A 35 -8.16 -28.55 -1.49
C ALA A 35 -7.84 -27.08 -1.16
N ALA A 36 -6.56 -26.71 -1.24
CA ALA A 36 -6.09 -25.36 -0.94
C ALA A 36 -6.79 -24.36 -1.87
N LEU A 37 -7.80 -23.66 -1.34
CA LEU A 37 -8.33 -22.45 -1.95
C LEU A 37 -7.18 -21.43 -2.02
N PRO A 38 -7.04 -20.67 -3.13
CA PRO A 38 -6.02 -19.63 -3.20
C PRO A 38 -6.26 -18.68 -2.03
N ALA A 39 -5.22 -18.51 -1.20
CA ALA A 39 -5.28 -17.66 -0.03
C ALA A 39 -5.86 -16.30 -0.44
N GLY A 40 -7.02 -15.97 0.13
CA GLY A 40 -7.71 -14.71 -0.13
C GLY A 40 -6.71 -13.57 0.01
N ALA A 41 -6.70 -12.66 -0.97
CA ALA A 41 -5.83 -11.50 -0.97
C ALA A 41 -5.89 -10.82 0.39
N LEU A 42 -4.81 -10.95 1.17
CA LEU A 42 -4.65 -10.28 2.45
C LEU A 42 -4.96 -8.80 2.22
N PRO A 43 -5.71 -8.12 3.11
CA PRO A 43 -5.94 -6.70 2.98
C PRO A 43 -4.58 -6.04 2.85
N ALA A 44 -4.31 -5.45 1.68
CA ALA A 44 -3.09 -4.70 1.48
C ALA A 44 -3.05 -3.65 2.59
N GLY A 45 -1.97 -3.62 3.36
CA GLY A 45 -1.78 -2.58 4.37
C GLY A 45 -2.08 -1.20 3.77
N THR A 46 -2.64 -0.31 4.57
CA THR A 46 -2.89 1.06 4.11
C THR A 46 -1.57 1.82 3.94
N GLY A 47 -1.51 2.74 2.98
CA GLY A 47 -0.34 3.59 2.73
C GLY A 47 0.47 3.18 1.50
N CYS A 48 1.66 3.77 1.36
CA CYS A 48 2.50 3.63 0.16
C CYS A 48 3.23 2.28 0.05
N GLY A 49 3.53 1.63 1.19
CA GLY A 49 4.41 0.45 1.24
C GLY A 49 3.97 -0.71 0.35
N PRO A 50 2.73 -1.20 0.48
CA PRO A 50 2.26 -2.34 -0.32
C PRO A 50 2.20 -2.07 -1.83
N ALA A 51 1.90 -0.84 -2.24
CA ALA A 51 1.87 -0.46 -3.66
C ALA A 51 3.28 -0.48 -4.28
N ILE A 52 4.28 0.03 -3.54
CA ILE A 52 5.68 0.02 -3.97
C ILE A 52 6.21 -1.42 -4.00
N ALA A 53 5.97 -2.20 -2.93
CA ALA A 53 6.42 -3.59 -2.84
C ALA A 53 5.83 -4.48 -3.95
N ARG A 54 4.54 -4.29 -4.29
CA ARG A 54 3.92 -5.00 -5.41
C ARG A 54 4.60 -4.65 -6.73
N THR A 55 4.88 -3.37 -6.97
CA THR A 55 5.53 -2.95 -8.22
C THR A 55 6.95 -3.51 -8.31
N GLN A 56 7.71 -3.49 -7.20
CA GLN A 56 9.04 -4.07 -7.11
C GLN A 56 9.02 -5.57 -7.47
N ALA A 57 8.07 -6.34 -6.92
CA ALA A 57 7.95 -7.76 -7.21
C ALA A 57 7.65 -8.05 -8.70
N VAL A 58 6.82 -7.22 -9.34
CA VAL A 58 6.55 -7.34 -10.79
C VAL A 58 7.82 -7.07 -11.60
N VAL A 59 8.54 -5.98 -11.29
CA VAL A 59 9.79 -5.63 -11.98
C VAL A 59 10.84 -6.74 -11.84
N GLU A 60 10.99 -7.31 -10.64
CA GLU A 60 11.91 -8.41 -10.39
C GLU A 60 11.53 -9.67 -11.17
N SER A 61 10.24 -10.00 -11.22
CA SER A 61 9.71 -11.10 -12.04
C SER A 61 10.00 -10.87 -13.53
N ASP A 62 9.79 -9.66 -14.03
CA ASP A 62 10.01 -9.34 -15.45
C ASP A 62 11.50 -9.39 -15.81
N VAL A 63 12.39 -8.98 -14.90
CA VAL A 63 13.84 -9.17 -15.09
C VAL A 63 14.20 -10.66 -15.08
N ALA A 64 13.68 -11.43 -14.12
CA ALA A 64 13.99 -12.84 -13.97
C ALA A 64 13.49 -13.68 -15.17
N THR A 65 12.35 -13.31 -15.75
CA THR A 65 11.75 -13.99 -16.91
C THR A 65 12.25 -13.44 -18.26
N GLY A 66 13.04 -12.36 -18.25
CA GLY A 66 13.56 -11.74 -19.47
C GLY A 66 12.58 -10.80 -20.18
N ASN A 67 11.40 -10.55 -19.61
CA ASN A 67 10.43 -9.56 -20.10
C ASN A 67 10.92 -8.11 -19.93
N LEU A 68 11.83 -7.89 -18.96
CA LEU A 68 12.50 -6.61 -18.75
C LEU A 68 14.02 -6.80 -18.81
N ASN A 69 14.69 -5.99 -19.62
CA ASN A 69 16.15 -5.97 -19.69
C ASN A 69 16.75 -5.61 -18.32
N ALA A 70 17.70 -6.39 -17.81
CA ALA A 70 18.25 -6.24 -16.46
C ALA A 70 18.80 -4.82 -16.16
N PRO A 71 19.59 -4.17 -17.04
CA PRO A 71 19.94 -2.76 -16.91
C PRO A 71 18.75 -1.80 -16.74
N VAL A 72 17.63 -2.02 -17.44
CA VAL A 72 16.41 -1.21 -17.29
C VAL A 72 15.74 -1.50 -15.94
N GLY A 73 15.64 -2.78 -15.57
CA GLY A 73 15.15 -3.19 -14.25
C GLY A 73 15.93 -2.56 -13.10
N LYS A 74 17.27 -2.48 -13.20
CA LYS A 74 18.10 -1.81 -12.18
C LYS A 74 17.75 -0.33 -12.03
N ARG A 75 17.51 0.38 -13.14
CA ARG A 75 17.12 1.80 -13.13
C ARG A 75 15.72 1.98 -12.54
N PHE A 76 14.79 1.10 -12.90
CA PHE A 76 13.45 1.13 -12.34
C PHE A 76 13.46 0.85 -10.82
N SER A 77 14.20 -0.17 -10.35
CA SER A 77 14.36 -0.45 -8.92
C SER A 77 14.98 0.74 -8.16
N ALA A 78 15.88 1.53 -8.78
CA ALA A 78 16.40 2.74 -8.15
C ALA A 78 15.34 3.84 -8.00
N ASP A 79 14.47 4.03 -8.99
CA ASP A 79 13.32 4.94 -8.89
C ASP A 79 12.32 4.47 -7.81
N LEU A 80 12.08 3.16 -7.70
CA LEU A 80 11.25 2.58 -6.64
C LEU A 80 11.87 2.73 -5.26
N ALA A 81 13.20 2.64 -5.13
CA ALA A 81 13.91 2.91 -3.87
C ALA A 81 13.70 4.36 -3.39
N ASN A 82 13.66 5.34 -4.30
CA ASN A 82 13.34 6.72 -3.94
C ASN A 82 11.92 6.85 -3.39
N ALA A 83 10.94 6.17 -4.02
CA ALA A 83 9.58 6.11 -3.50
C ALA A 83 9.53 5.43 -2.12
N SER A 84 10.23 4.31 -1.93
CA SER A 84 10.34 3.61 -0.65
C SER A 84 10.94 4.48 0.44
N ASN A 85 11.97 5.27 0.14
CA ASN A 85 12.60 6.19 1.10
C ASN A 85 11.63 7.30 1.54
N ALA A 86 10.87 7.88 0.60
CA ALA A 86 9.81 8.84 0.94
C ALA A 86 8.72 8.19 1.81
N CYS A 87 8.35 6.94 1.50
CA CYS A 87 7.38 6.17 2.25
C CYS A 87 7.83 5.89 3.69
N ALA A 88 9.06 5.42 3.86
CA ALA A 88 9.66 5.16 5.18
C ALA A 88 9.80 6.44 6.02
N ALA A 89 9.90 7.60 5.38
CA ALA A 89 9.91 8.91 6.03
C ALA A 89 8.50 9.46 6.34
N GLY A 90 7.43 8.68 6.16
CA GLY A 90 6.05 9.08 6.42
C GLY A 90 5.45 10.03 5.38
N ARG A 91 6.09 10.17 4.21
CA ARG A 91 5.62 11.06 3.12
C ARG A 91 4.84 10.28 2.06
N ASP A 92 3.75 9.63 2.47
CA ASP A 92 2.98 8.70 1.64
C ASP A 92 2.53 9.29 0.31
N SER A 93 2.03 10.54 0.31
CA SER A 93 1.56 11.21 -0.90
C SER A 93 2.70 11.47 -1.90
N GLU A 94 3.89 11.77 -1.41
CA GLU A 94 5.08 11.95 -2.25
C GLU A 94 5.55 10.60 -2.80
N ALA A 95 5.60 9.58 -1.95
CA ALA A 95 5.96 8.22 -2.33
C ALA A 95 5.07 7.67 -3.44
N LEU A 96 3.75 7.87 -3.34
CA LEU A 96 2.79 7.44 -4.37
C LEU A 96 2.96 8.22 -5.69
N ARG A 97 3.29 9.52 -5.62
CA ARG A 97 3.61 10.31 -6.81
C ARG A 97 4.90 9.85 -7.49
N LEU A 98 5.94 9.56 -6.70
CA LEU A 98 7.20 8.99 -7.20
C LEU A 98 6.98 7.62 -7.84
N LEU A 99 6.18 6.76 -7.20
CA LEU A 99 5.79 5.46 -7.74
C LEU A 99 5.07 5.61 -9.08
N ALA A 100 4.05 6.47 -9.16
CA ALA A 100 3.31 6.69 -10.40
C ALA A 100 4.21 7.25 -11.52
N ALA A 101 5.12 8.17 -11.20
CA ALA A 101 6.08 8.70 -12.15
C ALA A 101 7.04 7.63 -12.66
N ALA A 102 7.56 6.77 -11.77
CA ALA A 102 8.42 5.66 -12.16
C ALA A 102 7.67 4.69 -13.10
N LYS A 103 6.48 4.24 -12.69
CA LYS A 103 5.63 3.37 -13.49
C LYS A 103 5.36 3.92 -14.90
N ALA A 104 5.01 5.21 -14.99
CA ALA A 104 4.80 5.88 -16.28
C ALA A 104 6.06 5.90 -17.16
N ARG A 105 7.26 6.13 -16.59
CA ARG A 105 8.53 6.15 -17.35
C ARG A 105 8.88 4.80 -17.97
N TYR A 106 8.55 3.71 -17.31
CA TYR A 106 8.89 2.35 -17.75
C TYR A 106 7.72 1.59 -18.39
N GLY A 107 6.54 2.21 -18.51
CA GLY A 107 5.38 1.63 -19.19
C GLY A 107 4.58 0.64 -18.34
N TYR A 108 4.60 0.78 -17.01
CA TYR A 108 3.83 -0.07 -16.08
C TYR A 108 2.53 0.65 -15.67
N PRO A 109 1.36 -0.02 -15.71
CA PRO A 109 0.08 0.57 -15.30
C PRO A 109 -0.05 0.62 -13.77
#